data_AF-A0AAV4F6N8-F1
#
_entry.id   AF-A0AAV4F6N8-F1
#
_cell.length_a   1.000
_cell.length_b   1.000
_cell.length_c   1.000
_cell.angle_alpha   90.00
_cell.angle_beta   90.00
_cell.angle_gamma   90.00
#
_symmetry.space_group_name_H-M   'P 1'
#
loop_
_entity.id
_entity.type
_entity.pdbx_description
1 polymer ?
#
loop_
_entity_poly.entity_id
_entity_poly.type
_entity_poly.pdbx_seq_one_letter_code
_entity_poly.pdbx_strand_id
1 'polypeptide(L)'
;MYETGRTFEIAREIKAYKIGLLGLSETRWLQSGQLGLVSAQKALIGWKPISSRIVSAKFTTKRKNIDLHIVQCYAPTNDAEEEIKDSFYQQLQAELDDKKTNDITILMGDFNAKVGADNKG
;
A
#
# COMPACT_ATOMS: atom_id res chain seq x y z
N MET A 1 14.26 -10.95 21.90
CA MET A 1 15.47 -10.52 21.18
C MET A 1 15.10 -10.46 19.71
N TYR A 2 14.81 -9.27 19.17
CA TYR A 2 14.25 -9.12 17.82
C TYR A 2 15.39 -9.11 16.80
N GLU A 3 15.39 -10.06 15.87
CA GLU A 3 16.39 -10.14 14.81
C GLU A 3 16.19 -9.00 13.80
N THR A 4 17.16 -8.10 13.77
CA THR A 4 17.36 -7.01 12.80
C THR A 4 17.61 -7.50 11.36
N GLY A 5 17.50 -8.80 11.08
CA GLY A 5 17.93 -9.42 9.83
C GLY A 5 16.92 -9.38 8.68
N ARG A 6 15.62 -9.63 8.94
CA ARG A 6 14.66 -9.86 7.83
C ARG A 6 14.39 -8.63 6.97
N THR A 7 14.37 -7.44 7.57
CA THR A 7 14.17 -6.18 6.83
C THR A 7 15.38 -5.83 5.95
N PHE A 8 16.59 -6.19 6.39
CA PHE A 8 17.80 -6.03 5.60
C PHE A 8 17.83 -6.97 4.39
N GLU A 9 17.40 -8.22 4.57
CA GLU A 9 17.28 -9.20 3.49
C GLU A 9 16.26 -8.74 2.44
N ILE A 10 15.08 -8.27 2.88
CA ILE A 10 14.07 -7.70 1.97
C ILE A 10 14.63 -6.49 1.22
N ALA A 11 15.31 -5.56 1.90
CA ALA A 11 15.93 -4.40 1.25
C ALA A 11 17.02 -4.80 0.23
N ARG A 12 17.77 -5.86 0.52
CA ARG A 12 18.79 -6.42 -0.39
C ARG A 12 18.14 -7.02 -1.64
N GLU A 13 17.08 -7.80 -1.47
CA GLU A 13 16.32 -8.40 -2.57
C GLU A 13 15.63 -7.34 -3.45
N ILE A 14 15.01 -6.33 -2.85
CA ILE A 14 14.41 -5.20 -3.59
C ILE A 14 15.44 -4.56 -4.51
N LYS A 15 16.67 -4.32 -4.01
CA LYS A 15 17.77 -3.77 -4.81
C LYS A 15 18.23 -4.77 -5.89
N ALA A 16 18.38 -6.05 -5.55
CA ALA A 16 18.84 -7.09 -6.46
C ALA A 16 17.87 -7.29 -7.65
N TYR A 17 16.57 -7.32 -7.37
CA TYR A 17 15.52 -7.52 -8.37
C TYR A 17 15.04 -6.22 -9.04
N LYS A 18 15.61 -5.06 -8.65
CA LYS A 18 15.23 -3.73 -9.16
C LYS A 18 13.73 -3.44 -8.98
N ILE A 19 13.16 -3.89 -7.86
CA ILE A 19 11.77 -3.63 -7.50
C ILE A 19 11.62 -2.13 -7.23
N GLY A 20 10.85 -1.44 -8.07
CA GLY A 20 10.69 0.03 -8.01
C GLY A 20 9.76 0.51 -6.90
N LEU A 21 8.90 -0.39 -6.38
CA LEU A 21 7.94 -0.12 -5.33
C LEU A 21 7.55 -1.43 -4.64
N LEU A 22 7.56 -1.45 -3.31
CA LEU A 22 7.07 -2.57 -2.51
C LEU A 22 6.12 -2.05 -1.44
N GLY A 23 4.92 -2.62 -1.38
CA GLY A 23 4.00 -2.42 -0.27
C GLY A 23 4.19 -3.52 0.77
N LEU A 24 4.51 -3.14 2.01
CA LEU A 24 4.67 -4.06 3.13
C LEU A 24 3.55 -3.85 4.15
N SER A 25 2.85 -4.92 4.50
CA SER A 25 1.89 -4.93 5.61
C SER A 25 2.55 -5.55 6.86
N GLU A 26 2.11 -5.17 8.06
CA GLU A 26 2.55 -5.77 9.34
C GLU A 26 4.03 -5.58 9.73
N THR A 27 4.67 -4.51 9.26
CA THR A 27 6.06 -4.21 9.64
C THR A 27 6.15 -3.52 11.00
N ARG A 28 6.86 -4.13 11.95
CA ARG A 28 7.22 -3.49 13.23
C ARG A 28 8.53 -2.74 13.07
N TRP A 29 8.47 -1.44 12.87
CA TRP A 29 9.64 -0.57 12.82
C TRP A 29 10.12 -0.26 14.24
N LEU A 30 11.35 -0.67 14.59
CA LEU A 30 11.94 -0.37 15.90
C LEU A 30 12.55 1.05 15.97
N GLN A 31 12.72 1.73 14.83
CA GLN A 31 13.14 3.12 14.70
C GLN A 31 12.46 3.73 13.47
N SER A 32 12.32 5.07 13.44
CA SER A 32 11.76 5.85 12.31
C SER A 32 12.64 5.70 11.06
N GLY A 33 12.52 4.58 10.36
CA GLY A 33 13.30 4.26 9.17
C GLY A 33 12.49 4.51 7.92
N GLN A 34 12.62 5.70 7.33
CA GLN A 34 12.26 5.89 5.92
C GLN A 34 13.37 5.26 5.08
N LEU A 35 13.22 4.01 4.66
CA LEU A 35 14.10 3.42 3.65
C LEU A 35 13.58 3.81 2.25
N GLY A 36 13.79 5.06 1.87
CA GLY A 36 13.51 5.51 0.52
C GLY A 36 14.51 4.87 -0.45
N LEU A 37 14.02 4.10 -1.43
CA LEU A 37 14.80 3.93 -2.66
C LEU A 37 14.94 5.35 -3.25
N VAL A 38 16.17 5.86 -3.33
CA VAL A 38 16.49 7.24 -3.75
C VAL A 38 15.80 7.63 -5.08
N SER A 39 15.50 6.64 -5.92
CA SER A 39 14.76 6.82 -7.18
C SER A 39 13.27 7.13 -6.98
N ALA A 40 12.57 6.44 -6.08
CA ALA A 40 11.13 6.62 -5.86
C ALA A 40 10.84 7.92 -5.09
N GLN A 41 11.74 8.34 -4.19
CA GLN A 41 11.58 9.58 -3.42
C GLN A 41 11.53 10.83 -4.32
N LYS A 42 12.28 10.84 -5.43
CA LYS A 42 12.28 11.95 -6.40
C LYS A 42 10.99 12.02 -7.22
N ALA A 43 10.30 10.89 -7.38
CA ALA A 43 9.06 10.82 -8.12
C ALA A 43 7.82 11.06 -7.23
N LEU A 44 7.97 10.98 -5.90
CA LEU A 44 6.87 11.16 -4.96
C LEU A 44 6.32 12.59 -5.02
N ILE A 45 5.05 12.72 -5.39
CA ILE A 45 4.29 13.98 -5.38
C ILE A 45 3.74 14.22 -3.98
N GLY A 46 3.23 13.17 -3.34
CA GLY A 46 2.67 13.25 -1.99
C GLY A 46 2.08 11.90 -1.55
N TRP A 47 1.76 11.79 -0.27
CA TRP A 47 1.13 10.62 0.32
C TRP A 47 0.10 11.04 1.37
N LYS A 48 -0.90 10.19 1.60
CA LYS A 48 -1.98 10.42 2.58
C LYS A 48 -2.15 9.18 3.47
N PRO A 49 -2.03 9.31 4.80
CA PRO A 49 -2.47 8.26 5.72
C PRO A 49 -3.99 8.38 5.92
N ILE A 50 -4.76 7.63 5.11
CA ILE A 50 -6.23 7.70 5.13
C ILE A 50 -6.77 7.08 6.43
N SER A 51 -6.18 5.96 6.86
CA SER A 51 -6.46 5.33 8.15
C SER A 51 -5.30 4.46 8.60
N SER A 52 -5.45 3.80 9.75
CA SER A 52 -4.49 2.76 10.20
C SER A 52 -4.35 1.59 9.24
N ARG A 53 -5.27 1.46 8.26
CA ARG A 53 -5.36 0.35 7.30
C ARG A 53 -5.14 0.77 5.85
N ILE A 54 -5.13 2.06 5.55
CA ILE A 54 -5.04 2.55 4.17
C ILE A 54 -4.04 3.69 4.11
N VAL A 55 -3.08 3.57 3.21
CA VAL A 55 -2.17 4.66 2.83
C VAL A 55 -2.20 4.81 1.32
N SER A 56 -2.25 6.04 0.83
CA SER A 56 -2.10 6.33 -0.58
C SER A 56 -0.86 7.17 -0.86
N ALA A 57 -0.27 6.99 -2.03
CA ALA A 57 0.86 7.77 -2.50
C ALA A 57 0.75 8.02 -4.00
N LYS A 58 0.99 9.27 -4.42
CA LYS A 58 1.01 9.68 -5.82
C LYS A 58 2.46 9.93 -6.25
N PHE A 59 2.82 9.41 -7.42
CA PHE A 59 4.14 9.55 -8.01
C PHE A 59 4.01 10.08 -9.43
N THR A 60 4.92 10.97 -9.83
CA THR A 60 4.98 11.41 -11.22
C THR A 60 5.58 10.31 -12.10
N THR A 61 5.03 10.12 -13.30
CA THR A 61 5.60 9.22 -14.30
C THR A 61 6.41 9.97 -15.34
N LYS A 62 7.17 9.25 -16.16
CA LYS A 62 7.88 9.86 -17.31
C LYS A 62 6.93 10.33 -18.42
N ARG A 63 5.67 9.88 -18.44
CA ARG A 63 4.68 10.31 -19.43
C ARG A 63 3.98 11.57 -18.93
N LYS A 64 3.86 12.58 -19.79
CA LYS A 64 3.17 13.83 -19.44
C LYS A 64 1.70 13.55 -19.10
N ASN A 65 1.20 14.21 -18.06
CA ASN A 65 -0.19 14.15 -17.59
C ASN A 65 -0.66 12.75 -17.17
N ILE A 66 0.27 11.87 -16.78
CA ILE A 66 -0.03 10.56 -16.20
C ILE A 66 0.75 10.47 -14.90
N ASP A 67 0.03 10.44 -13.79
CA ASP A 67 0.60 10.12 -12.49
C ASP A 67 0.29 8.67 -12.11
N LEU A 68 1.11 8.10 -11.23
CA LEU A 68 0.92 6.78 -10.65
C LEU A 68 0.35 6.97 -9.24
N HIS A 69 -0.86 6.46 -9.01
CA HIS A 69 -1.52 6.43 -7.72
C HIS A 69 -1.43 5.03 -7.13
N ILE A 70 -0.70 4.86 -6.04
CA ILE A 70 -0.66 3.60 -5.30
C ILE A 70 -1.51 3.74 -4.06
N VAL A 71 -2.42 2.79 -3.87
CA VAL A 71 -3.19 2.64 -2.63
C VAL A 71 -2.81 1.30 -2.04
N GLN A 72 -2.21 1.34 -0.84
CA GLN A 72 -1.89 0.14 -0.10
C GLN A 72 -2.88 -0.03 1.05
N CYS A 73 -3.43 -1.24 1.15
CA CYS A 73 -4.46 -1.60 2.10
C CYS A 73 -4.03 -2.77 3.00
N TYR A 74 -4.56 -2.76 4.22
CA TYR A 74 -4.64 -3.92 5.09
C TYR A 74 -6.11 -4.10 5.50
N ALA A 75 -6.80 -5.00 4.81
CA ALA A 75 -8.23 -5.19 5.00
C ALA A 75 -8.54 -5.76 6.39
N PRO A 76 -9.68 -5.39 6.99
CA PRO A 76 -10.19 -6.02 8.19
C PRO A 76 -10.28 -7.55 8.05
N THR A 77 -10.16 -8.26 9.16
CA THR A 77 -10.37 -9.70 9.20
C THR A 77 -11.82 -10.06 8.89
N ASN A 78 -12.06 -11.31 8.47
CA ASN A 78 -13.41 -11.81 8.20
C ASN A 78 -14.32 -11.74 9.44
N ASP A 79 -13.76 -11.85 10.64
CA ASP A 79 -14.53 -11.80 11.89
C ASP A 79 -14.69 -10.36 12.44
N ALA A 80 -14.18 -9.35 11.73
CA ALA A 80 -14.39 -7.97 12.12
C ALA A 80 -15.88 -7.57 11.99
N GLU A 81 -16.32 -6.68 12.88
CA GLU A 81 -17.65 -6.07 12.86
C GLU A 81 -17.96 -5.46 11.47
N GLU A 82 -19.23 -5.55 11.05
CA GLU A 82 -19.67 -5.05 9.74
C GLU A 82 -19.37 -3.55 9.60
N GLU A 83 -19.55 -2.77 10.67
CA GLU A 83 -19.26 -1.34 10.68
C GLU A 83 -17.79 -1.03 10.38
N ILE A 84 -16.87 -1.88 10.84
CA ILE A 84 -15.43 -1.74 10.57
C ILE A 84 -15.13 -2.03 9.10
N LYS A 85 -15.77 -3.07 8.54
CA LYS A 85 -15.62 -3.43 7.12
C LYS A 85 -16.20 -2.33 6.23
N ASP A 86 -17.42 -1.88 6.52
CA ASP A 86 -18.10 -0.83 5.77
C ASP A 86 -17.30 0.47 5.78
N SER A 87 -16.84 0.89 6.97
CA SER A 87 -15.99 2.08 7.08
C SER A 87 -14.71 1.95 6.26
N PHE A 88 -14.07 0.78 6.27
CA PHE A 88 -12.88 0.52 5.47
C PHE A 88 -13.17 0.61 3.96
N TYR A 89 -14.21 -0.07 3.47
CA TYR A 89 -14.54 -0.08 2.04
C TYR A 89 -15.03 1.28 1.55
N GLN A 90 -15.75 2.05 2.37
CA GLN A 90 -16.16 3.43 2.05
C GLN A 90 -14.94 4.36 1.91
N GLN A 91 -14.00 4.31 2.85
CA GLN A 91 -12.77 5.11 2.78
C GLN A 91 -11.91 4.72 1.57
N LEU A 92 -11.80 3.41 1.29
CA LEU A 92 -11.06 2.92 0.14
C LEU A 92 -11.70 3.40 -1.17
N GLN A 93 -13.01 3.28 -1.30
CA GLN A 93 -13.74 3.74 -2.48
C GLN A 93 -13.56 5.25 -2.70
N ALA A 94 -13.69 6.05 -1.63
CA ALA A 94 -13.49 7.49 -1.71
C ALA A 94 -12.09 7.89 -2.21
N GLU A 95 -11.03 7.19 -1.78
CA GLU A 95 -9.68 7.46 -2.28
C GLU A 95 -9.50 7.01 -3.74
N LEU A 96 -10.11 5.91 -4.15
CA LEU A 96 -10.05 5.42 -5.53
C LEU A 96 -10.83 6.32 -6.51
N ASP A 97 -11.87 6.99 -6.01
CA ASP A 97 -12.67 7.96 -6.78
C ASP A 97 -11.96 9.32 -6.92
N ASP A 98 -11.05 9.69 -6.00
CA ASP A 98 -10.23 10.93 -6.01
C ASP A 98 -9.05 10.89 -7.03
N LYS A 99 -9.27 10.29 -8.21
CA LYS A 99 -8.26 10.17 -9.27
C LYS A 99 -8.62 10.94 -10.53
N LYS A 100 -7.60 11.41 -11.26
CA LYS A 100 -7.80 11.91 -12.62
C LYS A 100 -8.01 10.70 -13.55
N THR A 101 -8.79 10.89 -14.61
CA THR A 101 -9.12 9.84 -15.59
C THR A 101 -7.90 9.14 -16.20
N ASN A 102 -6.77 9.85 -16.32
CA ASN A 102 -5.56 9.32 -16.96
C ASN A 102 -4.55 8.73 -15.98
N ASP A 103 -4.80 8.81 -14.68
CA ASP A 103 -3.86 8.30 -13.68
C ASP A 103 -3.89 6.78 -13.65
N ILE A 104 -2.71 6.17 -13.54
CA ILE A 104 -2.59 4.72 -13.34
C ILE A 104 -2.80 4.47 -11.86
N THR A 105 -3.81 3.66 -11.50
CA THR A 105 -4.03 3.27 -10.09
C THR A 105 -3.57 1.83 -9.86
N ILE A 106 -2.69 1.64 -8.88
CA ILE A 106 -2.34 0.33 -8.36
C ILE A 106 -2.94 0.20 -6.96
N LEU A 107 -3.98 -0.61 -6.85
CA LEU A 107 -4.51 -1.05 -5.57
C LEU A 107 -3.76 -2.32 -5.14
N MET A 108 -3.14 -2.30 -3.97
CA MET A 108 -2.34 -3.42 -3.48
C MET A 108 -2.44 -3.56 -1.96
N GLY A 109 -1.85 -4.62 -1.43
CA GLY A 109 -1.80 -4.90 -0.01
C GLY A 109 -2.47 -6.22 0.33
N ASP A 110 -2.83 -6.39 1.59
CA ASP A 110 -3.45 -7.60 2.10
C ASP A 110 -4.95 -7.37 2.22
N PHE A 111 -5.72 -8.09 1.42
CA PHE A 111 -7.18 -7.98 1.40
C PHE A 111 -7.88 -9.02 2.26
N ASN A 112 -7.16 -9.97 2.88
CA ASN A 112 -7.75 -11.09 3.62
C ASN A 112 -8.89 -11.81 2.85
N ALA A 113 -8.86 -11.72 1.52
CA ALA A 113 -9.96 -12.15 0.66
C ALA A 113 -10.00 -13.68 0.56
N LYS A 114 -11.16 -14.28 0.83
CA LYS A 114 -11.42 -15.67 0.46
C LYS A 114 -11.77 -15.71 -1.02
N VAL A 115 -11.06 -16.53 -1.78
CA VAL A 115 -11.34 -16.76 -3.21
C VAL A 115 -12.04 -18.11 -3.33
N GLY A 116 -13.30 -18.12 -3.78
CA GLY A 116 -14.06 -19.35 -3.97
C GLY A 116 -15.57 -19.17 -3.74
N ALA A 117 -16.33 -20.25 -3.96
CA ALA A 117 -17.78 -20.28 -3.79
C ALA A 117 -18.24 -20.34 -2.32
N ASP A 118 -17.31 -20.55 -1.38
CA ASP A 118 -17.63 -20.68 0.03
C ASP A 118 -17.42 -19.35 0.77
N ASN A 119 -18.38 -18.44 0.54
CA ASN A 119 -18.47 -17.12 1.15
C ASN A 119 -19.51 -17.07 2.28
N LYS A 120 -19.83 -18.21 2.89
CA LYS A 120 -20.71 -18.24 4.05
C LYS A 120 -19.87 -18.07 5.31
N GLY A 121 -20.08 -16.93 5.97
CA GLY A 121 -19.69 -16.71 7.36
C GLY A 121 -20.44 -17.62 8.31
#